data_AF-A0A520A245-F1
#
_entry.id   AF-A0A520A245-F1
#
_cell.length_a   1.000
_cell.length_b   1.000
_cell.length_c   1.000
_cell.angle_alpha   90.00
_cell.angle_beta   90.00
_cell.angle_gamma   90.00
#
_symmetry.space_group_name_H-M   'P 1'
#
loop_
_entity.id
_entity.type
_entity.pdbx_description
1 polymer ?
#
loop_
_entity_poly.entity_id
_entity_poly.type
_entity_poly.pdbx_seq_one_letter_code
_entity_poly.pdbx_strand_id
1 'polypeptide(L)'
;MKKLALILLAITTFLYIACKKQSSKENKIYGKWKMTETLADPGDGSGKYMPVKGPAKYVILEESGKISGEAFPEALSFRIVDSTRLEITFKDRKEPASFWYKRSGNILNINPPCIEPCGIRFRRD
;
A
#
# COMPACT_ATOMS: atom_id res chain seq x y z
N MET A 1 23.59 4.50 -46.63
CA MET A 1 23.95 3.80 -45.37
C MET A 1 24.23 4.74 -44.20
N LYS A 2 25.03 5.81 -44.34
CA LYS A 2 25.33 6.77 -43.24
C LYS A 2 24.09 7.46 -42.64
N LYS A 3 23.12 7.84 -43.49
CA LYS A 3 21.85 8.48 -43.05
C LYS A 3 20.93 7.52 -42.27
N LEU A 4 20.97 6.22 -42.58
CA LEU A 4 20.17 5.21 -41.88
C LEU A 4 20.73 4.92 -40.48
N ALA A 5 22.06 4.88 -40.34
CA ALA A 5 22.74 4.71 -39.05
C ALA A 5 22.46 5.89 -38.09
N LEU A 6 22.37 7.12 -38.61
CA LEU A 6 22.02 8.32 -37.85
C LEU A 6 20.58 8.28 -37.31
N ILE A 7 19.63 7.74 -38.07
CA ILE A 7 18.23 7.59 -37.63
C ILE A 7 18.13 6.51 -36.54
N LEU A 8 18.85 5.39 -36.70
CA LEU A 8 18.86 4.31 -35.71
C LEU A 8 19.46 4.76 -34.37
N LEU A 9 20.50 5.60 -34.40
CA LEU A 9 21.13 6.19 -33.20
C LEU A 9 20.22 7.23 -32.50
N ALA A 10 19.39 7.95 -33.26
CA ALA A 10 18.42 8.90 -32.71
C ALA A 10 17.25 8.19 -32.01
N ILE A 11 16.81 7.03 -32.52
CA ILE A 11 15.73 6.24 -31.92
C ILE A 11 16.18 5.58 -30.61
N THR A 12 17.42 5.05 -30.56
CA THR A 12 17.95 4.45 -29.33
C THR A 12 18.15 5.48 -28.22
N THR A 13 18.59 6.69 -28.55
CA THR A 13 18.75 7.79 -27.56
C THR A 13 17.41 8.30 -27.01
N PHE A 14 16.33 8.31 -27.81
CA PHE A 14 14.99 8.67 -27.32
C PHE A 14 14.40 7.65 -26.33
N LEU A 15 14.70 6.36 -26.50
CA LEU A 15 14.24 5.30 -25.57
C LEU A 15 14.82 5.45 -24.16
N TYR A 16 16.00 6.06 -24.00
CA TYR A 16 16.60 6.30 -22.67
C TYR A 16 15.95 7.47 -21.92
N ILE A 17 15.34 8.45 -22.61
CA ILE A 17 14.72 9.63 -21.97
C ILE A 17 13.33 9.29 -21.40
N ALA A 18 12.64 8.30 -21.96
CA ALA A 18 11.31 7.88 -21.54
C ALA A 18 11.29 7.18 -20.16
N CYS A 19 12.44 6.76 -19.64
CA CYS A 19 12.55 6.08 -18.35
C CYS A 19 13.13 7.00 -17.27
N LYS A 20 12.50 8.15 -17.02
CA LYS A 20 12.66 8.84 -15.73
C LYS A 20 11.61 8.30 -14.77
N LYS A 21 11.91 7.19 -14.08
CA LYS A 21 11.15 6.81 -12.88
C LYS A 21 11.52 7.82 -11.80
N GLN A 22 10.80 8.93 -11.75
CA GLN A 22 10.91 9.90 -10.68
C GLN A 22 10.41 9.22 -9.41
N SER A 23 11.32 8.65 -8.62
CA SER A 23 11.03 8.21 -7.27
C SER A 23 10.85 9.45 -6.39
N SER A 24 9.72 10.14 -6.57
CA SER A 24 9.29 11.10 -5.57
C SER A 24 9.18 10.33 -4.25
N LYS A 25 9.73 10.90 -3.18
CA LYS A 25 9.55 10.44 -1.79
C LYS A 25 8.07 10.59 -1.34
N GLU A 26 7.11 10.22 -2.17
CA GLU A 26 5.66 10.35 -1.96
C GLU A 26 4.99 9.06 -1.45
N ASN A 27 5.77 8.11 -0.92
CA ASN A 27 5.27 6.95 -0.18
C ASN A 27 4.75 7.32 1.22
N LYS A 28 4.13 8.49 1.40
CA LYS A 28 3.69 8.95 2.71
C LYS A 28 2.28 8.47 3.02
N ILE A 29 2.13 7.16 3.13
CA ILE A 29 0.99 6.57 3.86
C ILE A 29 0.98 6.98 5.34
N TYR A 30 1.97 7.75 5.79
CA TYR A 30 2.02 8.33 7.11
C TYR A 30 0.83 9.24 7.42
N GLY A 31 0.46 9.28 8.69
CA GLY A 31 -0.65 10.05 9.21
C GLY A 31 -1.71 9.19 9.92
N LYS A 32 -2.80 9.84 10.30
CA LYS A 32 -3.96 9.22 10.94
C LYS A 32 -5.00 8.86 9.89
N TRP A 33 -5.51 7.64 9.99
CA TRP A 33 -6.44 7.06 9.03
C TRP A 33 -7.60 6.40 9.76
N LYS A 34 -8.81 6.80 9.40
CA LYS A 34 -10.06 6.23 9.93
C LYS A 34 -10.47 5.02 9.12
N MET A 35 -10.72 3.89 9.76
CA MET A 35 -11.25 2.69 9.11
C MET A 35 -12.70 2.96 8.69
N THR A 36 -13.00 2.78 7.40
CA THR A 36 -14.35 3.06 6.87
C THR A 36 -15.04 1.82 6.33
N GLU A 37 -14.30 0.90 5.71
CA GLU A 37 -14.88 -0.29 5.07
C GLU A 37 -13.97 -1.50 5.24
N THR A 38 -14.55 -2.70 5.26
CA THR A 38 -13.83 -3.98 5.23
C THR A 38 -14.36 -4.86 4.11
N LEU A 39 -13.47 -5.63 3.51
CA LEU A 39 -13.76 -6.65 2.51
C LEU A 39 -13.40 -8.02 3.10
N ALA A 40 -14.31 -8.97 2.96
CA ALA A 40 -14.07 -10.39 3.13
C ALA A 40 -14.85 -11.10 2.02
N ASP A 41 -14.14 -11.84 1.18
CA ASP A 41 -14.70 -12.64 0.09
C ASP A 41 -14.55 -14.12 0.44
N PRO A 42 -15.58 -14.97 0.26
CA PRO A 42 -15.49 -16.40 0.55
C PRO A 42 -14.74 -17.22 -0.53
N GLY A 43 -14.20 -16.56 -1.56
CA GLY A 43 -13.46 -17.18 -2.65
C GLY A 43 -14.29 -17.40 -3.93
N ASP A 44 -15.53 -16.91 -3.97
CA ASP A 44 -16.42 -16.98 -5.15
C ASP A 44 -16.48 -15.67 -5.94
N GLY A 45 -15.79 -14.62 -5.48
CA GLY A 45 -15.75 -13.31 -6.12
C GLY A 45 -16.97 -12.43 -5.81
N SER A 46 -17.85 -12.85 -4.90
CA SER A 46 -19.03 -12.08 -4.48
C SER A 46 -18.71 -10.98 -3.47
N GLY A 47 -17.51 -11.00 -2.88
CA GLY A 47 -17.08 -10.11 -1.82
C GLY A 47 -17.07 -8.65 -2.24
N LYS A 48 -17.57 -7.79 -1.34
CA LYS A 48 -17.61 -6.34 -1.54
C LYS A 48 -17.13 -5.62 -0.29
N TYR A 49 -16.60 -4.42 -0.47
CA TYR A 49 -16.32 -3.54 0.66
C TYR A 49 -17.65 -3.14 1.31
N MET A 50 -17.76 -3.42 2.60
CA MET A 50 -18.92 -3.09 3.42
C MET A 50 -18.52 -2.05 4.48
N PRO A 51 -19.36 -1.05 4.76
CA PRO A 51 -19.10 -0.07 5.80
C PRO A 51 -18.90 -0.73 7.18
N VAL A 52 -17.91 -0.26 7.92
CA VAL A 52 -17.70 -0.71 9.31
C VAL A 52 -18.80 -0.16 10.20
N LYS A 53 -19.38 -1.02 11.04
CA LYS A 53 -20.38 -0.65 12.06
C LYS A 53 -19.70 -0.54 13.44
N GLY A 54 -20.23 0.34 14.29
CA GLY A 54 -19.75 0.52 15.66
C GLY A 54 -18.81 1.73 15.84
N PRO A 55 -18.04 1.78 16.94
CA PRO A 55 -17.11 2.87 17.23
C PRO A 55 -16.07 3.04 16.12
N ALA A 56 -15.66 4.28 15.88
CA ALA A 56 -14.61 4.58 14.92
C ALA A 56 -13.27 3.97 15.36
N LYS A 57 -12.61 3.26 14.45
CA LYS A 57 -11.27 2.69 14.64
C LYS A 57 -10.27 3.42 13.77
N TYR A 58 -9.08 3.67 14.30
CA TYR A 58 -8.03 4.38 13.56
C TYR A 58 -6.75 3.55 13.45
N VAL A 59 -5.94 3.89 12.45
CA VAL A 59 -4.51 3.54 12.41
C VAL A 59 -3.70 4.82 12.24
N ILE A 60 -2.61 4.92 12.99
CA ILE A 60 -1.63 5.99 12.90
C ILE A 60 -0.33 5.37 12.42
N LEU A 61 0.15 5.84 11.28
CA LEU A 61 1.40 5.41 10.66
C LEU A 61 2.41 6.54 10.79
N GLU A 62 3.40 6.39 11.67
CA GLU A 62 4.43 7.40 11.91
C GLU A 62 5.62 7.21 10.96
N GLU A 63 6.32 8.31 10.60
CA GLU A 63 7.55 8.24 9.79
C GLU A 63 8.67 7.44 10.46
N SER A 64 8.62 7.32 11.79
CA SER A 64 9.52 6.51 12.62
C SER A 64 9.38 5.00 12.38
N GLY A 65 8.33 4.55 11.68
CA GLY A 65 7.96 3.14 11.55
C GLY A 65 7.10 2.64 12.72
N LYS A 66 6.68 3.51 13.64
CA LYS A 66 5.70 3.14 14.67
C LYS A 66 4.29 3.09 14.08
N ILE A 67 3.54 2.07 14.45
CA ILE A 67 2.11 1.90 14.15
C ILE A 67 1.32 1.90 15.46
N SER A 68 0.16 2.56 15.47
CA SER A 68 -0.74 2.55 16.64
C SER A 68 -2.20 2.75 16.22
N GLY A 69 -3.13 2.59 17.16
CA GLY A 69 -4.58 2.70 16.94
C GLY A 69 -5.30 1.34 17.02
N GLU A 70 -6.63 1.39 17.00
CA GLU A 70 -7.50 0.23 17.25
C GLU A 70 -7.72 -0.65 16.01
N ALA A 71 -7.30 -0.18 14.82
CA ALA A 71 -7.47 -0.91 13.57
C ALA A 71 -6.50 -2.08 13.41
N PHE A 72 -5.33 -2.02 14.04
CA PHE A 72 -4.33 -3.09 14.08
C PHE A 72 -3.95 -3.33 15.54
N PRO A 73 -4.79 -4.05 16.31
CA PRO A 73 -4.45 -4.37 17.69
C PRO A 73 -3.11 -5.12 17.74
N GLU A 74 -2.32 -4.82 18.78
CA GLU A 74 -1.03 -5.48 19.06
C GLU A 74 0.07 -5.28 18.00
N ALA A 75 -0.15 -4.43 17.00
CA ALA A 75 0.88 -4.00 16.09
C ALA A 75 1.89 -3.08 16.81
N LEU A 76 3.17 -3.36 16.62
CA LEU A 76 4.28 -2.66 17.29
C LEU A 76 4.98 -1.68 16.36
N SER A 77 5.30 -2.15 15.15
CA SER A 77 5.97 -1.36 14.12
C SER A 77 5.55 -1.81 12.73
N PHE A 78 5.83 -0.97 11.74
CA PHE A 78 5.69 -1.29 10.34
C PHE A 78 6.89 -0.76 9.56
N ARG A 79 7.16 -1.39 8.40
CA ARG A 79 8.05 -0.81 7.39
C ARG A 79 7.47 -0.98 6.00
N ILE A 80 7.73 0.00 5.15
CA ILE A 80 7.41 -0.09 3.73
C ILE A 80 8.52 -0.89 3.06
N VAL A 81 8.17 -2.03 2.45
CA VAL A 81 9.11 -2.90 1.74
C VAL A 81 9.34 -2.39 0.32
N ASP A 82 8.25 -2.02 -0.35
CA ASP A 82 8.27 -1.47 -1.71
C ASP A 82 7.02 -0.61 -1.97
N SER A 83 6.77 -0.25 -3.23
CA SER A 83 5.63 0.59 -3.63
C SER A 83 4.25 -0.05 -3.42
N THR A 84 4.20 -1.35 -3.09
CA THR A 84 2.97 -2.14 -2.99
C THR A 84 2.86 -2.97 -1.72
N ARG A 85 3.96 -3.16 -0.98
CA ARG A 85 4.00 -4.00 0.22
C ARG A 85 4.56 -3.27 1.43
N LEU A 86 3.94 -3.54 2.57
CA LEU A 86 4.43 -3.18 3.89
C LEU A 86 4.49 -4.43 4.76
N GLU A 87 5.36 -4.41 5.75
CA GLU A 87 5.41 -5.45 6.78
C GLU A 87 5.02 -4.84 8.12
N ILE A 88 4.23 -5.57 8.90
CA ILE A 88 3.81 -5.18 10.25
C ILE A 88 4.33 -6.23 11.23
N THR A 89 5.04 -5.76 12.26
CA THR A 89 5.45 -6.57 13.40
C THR A 89 4.35 -6.53 14.45
N PHE A 90 3.91 -7.70 14.90
CA PHE A 90 2.92 -7.86 15.97
C PHE A 90 3.59 -8.44 17.21
N LYS A 91 3.05 -8.12 18.38
CA LYS A 91 3.56 -8.58 19.68
C LYS A 91 3.73 -10.10 19.77
N ASP A 92 2.76 -10.84 19.24
CA ASP A 92 2.66 -12.30 19.41
C ASP A 92 3.17 -13.09 18.20
N ARG A 93 3.88 -12.44 17.27
CA ARG A 93 4.46 -13.09 16.09
C ARG A 93 5.98 -12.92 16.07
N LYS A 94 6.68 -14.02 15.78
CA LYS A 94 8.14 -14.00 15.64
C LYS A 94 8.59 -13.26 14.37
N GLU A 95 7.85 -13.44 13.28
CA GLU A 95 8.15 -12.84 11.98
C GLU A 95 7.10 -11.76 11.63
N PRO A 96 7.50 -10.65 10.97
CA PRO A 96 6.56 -9.67 10.46
C PRO A 96 5.58 -10.27 9.45
N ALA A 97 4.33 -9.82 9.49
CA ALA A 97 3.35 -10.19 8.47
C ALA A 97 3.43 -9.21 7.30
N SER A 98 3.45 -9.75 6.07
CA SER A 98 3.46 -8.96 4.84
C SER A 98 2.04 -8.61 4.41
N PHE A 99 1.80 -7.33 4.11
CA PHE A 99 0.53 -6.79 3.65
C PHE A 99 0.73 -6.10 2.32
N TRP A 100 -0.26 -6.22 1.44
CA TRP A 100 -0.36 -5.33 0.29
C TRP A 100 -0.97 -4.01 0.72
N TYR A 101 -0.57 -2.91 0.09
CA TYR A 101 -1.21 -1.63 0.31
C TYR A 101 -1.33 -0.83 -0.99
N LYS A 102 -2.33 0.05 -1.03
CA LYS A 102 -2.50 1.01 -2.11
C LYS A 102 -3.05 2.32 -1.57
N ARG A 103 -2.33 3.41 -1.83
CA ARG A 103 -2.80 4.77 -1.57
C ARG A 103 -3.34 5.40 -2.85
N SER A 104 -4.48 6.06 -2.76
CA SER A 104 -5.05 6.86 -3.84
C SER A 104 -5.70 8.10 -3.22
N GLY A 105 -4.98 9.23 -3.22
CA GLY A 105 -5.40 10.44 -2.52
C GLY A 105 -5.59 10.23 -1.02
N ASN A 106 -6.83 10.45 -0.56
CA ASN A 106 -7.27 10.29 0.83
C ASN A 106 -7.76 8.87 1.16
N ILE A 107 -7.60 7.91 0.25
CA ILE A 107 -7.95 6.51 0.47
C ILE A 107 -6.67 5.69 0.64
N LEU A 108 -6.63 4.88 1.68
CA LEU A 108 -5.60 3.87 1.92
C LEU A 108 -6.29 2.51 2.03
N ASN A 109 -5.91 1.58 1.17
CA ASN A 109 -6.30 0.17 1.31
C ASN A 109 -5.08 -0.59 1.85
N ILE A 110 -5.29 -1.41 2.87
CA ILE A 110 -4.32 -2.37 3.39
C ILE A 110 -4.97 -3.75 3.33
N ASN A 111 -4.31 -4.69 2.67
CA ASN A 111 -4.80 -6.04 2.44
C ASN A 111 -3.94 -7.02 3.24
N PRO A 112 -4.51 -7.67 4.26
CA PRO A 112 -3.85 -8.75 4.97
C PRO A 112 -3.47 -9.93 4.06
N PRO A 113 -2.51 -10.78 4.49
CA PRO A 113 -2.11 -11.98 3.76
C PRO A 113 -3.16 -13.09 3.91
N CYS A 114 -4.39 -12.85 3.43
CA CYS A 114 -5.46 -13.84 3.40
C CYS A 114 -5.33 -14.76 2.18
N ILE A 115 -5.85 -15.98 2.31
CA ILE A 115 -5.97 -16.93 1.19
C ILE A 115 -7.06 -16.43 0.23
N GLU A 116 -8.23 -16.07 0.75
CA GLU A 116 -9.28 -15.40 -0.01
C GLU A 116 -9.14 -13.87 0.02
N PRO A 117 -9.72 -13.14 -0.96
CA PRO A 117 -9.66 -11.68 -0.98
C PRO A 117 -10.20 -11.04 0.32
N CYS A 118 -9.32 -10.33 1.02
CA CYS A 118 -9.67 -9.55 2.21
C CYS A 118 -9.02 -8.17 2.13
N GLY A 119 -9.62 -7.17 2.78
CA GLY A 119 -9.10 -5.81 2.73
C GLY A 119 -9.68 -4.89 3.77
N ILE A 120 -8.88 -3.91 4.18
CA ILE A 120 -9.28 -2.87 5.10
C ILE A 120 -9.07 -1.54 4.39
N ARG A 121 -10.14 -0.76 4.28
CA ARG A 121 -10.10 0.56 3.66
C ARG A 121 -10.22 1.64 4.72
N PHE A 122 -9.35 2.63 4.57
CA PHE A 122 -9.29 3.79 5.40
C PHE A 122 -9.46 5.08 4.60
N ARG A 123 -9.95 6.11 5.29
CA ARG A 123 -9.90 7.49 4.82
C ARG A 123 -9.02 8.34 5.73
N ARG A 124 -8.31 9.29 5.13
CA ARG A 124 -7.52 10.28 5.87
C ARG A 124 -8.42 11.07 6.82
N ASP A 125 -8.00 11.20 8.08
CA ASP A 125 -8.65 11.98 9.14
C ASP A 125 -7.90 13.29 9.37
#